data_AF-A0A1Y4HSI1-F1
#
_entry.id   AF-A0A1Y4HSI1-F1
#
_cell.length_a   1.000
_cell.length_b   1.000
_cell.length_c   1.000
_cell.angle_alpha   90.00
_cell.angle_beta   90.00
_cell.angle_gamma   90.00
#
_symmetry.space_group_name_H-M   'P 1'
#
loop_
_entity.id
_entity.type
_entity.pdbx_description
1 polymer ?
#
loop_
_entity_poly.entity_id
_entity_poly.type
_entity_poly.pdbx_seq_one_letter_code
_entity_poly.pdbx_strand_id
1 'polypeptide(L)' 'MDYKQRDTERIICYLKKYPEGVGVEDIIAHSGAEKLRVYPALFELEQSGCVRVLERGLLGAPERVLWLK' A
#
# COMPACT_ATOMS: atom_id res chain seq x y z
N MET A 1 -13.52 17.22 -3.45
CA MET A 1 -12.64 16.13 -3.95
C MET A 1 -12.16 15.35 -2.74
N ASP A 2 -12.38 14.04 -2.72
CA ASP A 2 -11.87 13.19 -1.65
C ASP A 2 -10.41 12.80 -1.96
N TYR A 3 -9.48 13.50 -1.32
CA TYR A 3 -8.05 13.26 -1.50
C TYR A 3 -7.62 11.88 -0.96
N LYS A 4 -8.32 11.35 0.05
CA LYS A 4 -8.04 10.02 0.59
C LYS A 4 -8.37 8.96 -0.46
N GLN A 5 -9.57 9.04 -1.04
CA GLN A 5 -10.03 8.08 -2.08
C GLN A 5 -9.04 8.01 -3.26
N ARG A 6 -8.62 9.18 -3.77
CA ARG A 6 -7.69 9.25 -4.92
C ARG A 6 -6.32 8.67 -4.61
N ASP A 7 -5.79 8.89 -3.40
CA ASP A 7 -4.50 8.32 -3.01
C ASP A 7 -4.58 6.81 -2.79
N THR A 8 -5.67 6.31 -2.21
CA THR A 8 -5.92 4.86 -2.11
C THR A 8 -5.98 4.21 -3.49
N GLU A 9 -6.69 4.82 -4.45
CA GLU A 9 -6.76 4.31 -5.83
C GLU A 9 -5.39 4.27 -6.51
N ARG A 10 -4.54 5.28 -6.29
CA ARG A 10 -3.16 5.30 -6.80
C ARG A 10 -2.32 4.17 -6.24
N ILE A 11 -2.40 3.94 -4.93
CA ILE A 11 -1.71 2.83 -4.25
C ILE A 11 -2.17 1.49 -4.84
N ILE A 12 -3.48 1.28 -4.98
CA ILE A 12 -4.03 0.04 -5.57
C ILE A 12 -3.56 -0.13 -7.02
N CYS A 13 -3.62 0.93 -7.83
CA CYS A 13 -3.15 0.91 -9.22
C CYS A 13 -1.66 0.55 -9.31
N TYR A 14 -0.85 1.03 -8.37
CA TYR A 14 0.57 0.70 -8.32
C TYR A 14 0.78 -0.76 -7.91
N LEU A 15 0.14 -1.23 -6.83
CA LEU A 15 0.24 -2.61 -6.35
C LEU A 15 -0.18 -3.64 -7.40
N LYS A 16 -1.24 -3.37 -8.17
CA LYS A 16 -1.72 -4.27 -9.24
C LYS A 16 -0.71 -4.50 -10.37
N LYS A 17 0.29 -3.63 -10.52
CA LYS A 17 1.34 -3.79 -11.54
C LYS A 17 2.39 -4.84 -11.15
N TYR A 18 2.46 -5.22 -9.88
CA TYR A 18 3.51 -6.07 -9.33
C TYR A 18 2.88 -7.26 -8.58
N PRO A 19 2.55 -8.36 -9.29
CA PRO A 19 1.92 -9.54 -8.70
C PRO A 19 2.82 -10.29 -7.71
N GLU A 20 4.13 -10.03 -7.69
CA GLU A 20 5.08 -10.59 -6.72
C GLU A 20 5.08 -9.85 -5.37
N GLY A 21 4.41 -8.71 -5.27
CA GLY A 21 4.43 -7.83 -4.11
C GLY A 21 5.48 -6.71 -4.19
N VAL A 22 5.25 -5.67 -3.40
CA VAL A 22 5.91 -4.36 -3.53
C VAL A 22 6.41 -3.89 -2.18
N GLY A 23 7.60 -3.28 -2.16
CA GLY A 23 8.11 -2.60 -0.97
C GLY A 23 7.31 -1.34 -0.65
N VAL A 24 7.05 -1.06 0.62
CA VAL A 24 6.30 0.14 1.02
C VAL A 24 7.03 1.42 0.63
N GLU A 25 8.35 1.43 0.69
CA GLU A 25 9.17 2.56 0.22
C GLU A 25 9.01 2.80 -1.29
N ASP A 26 8.88 1.75 -2.11
CA ASP A 26 8.59 1.88 -3.55
C ASP A 26 7.21 2.46 -3.80
N ILE A 27 6.21 2.05 -3.00
CA ILE A 27 4.85 2.62 -3.07
C ILE A 27 4.91 4.12 -2.74
N ILE A 28 5.62 4.51 -1.69
CA ILE A 28 5.79 5.92 -1.29
C ILE A 28 6.48 6.73 -2.40
N ALA A 29 7.51 6.17 -3.03
CA ALA A 29 8.28 6.85 -4.05
C ALA A 29 7.57 6.95 -5.41
N HIS A 30 6.75 5.95 -5.77
CA HIS A 30 6.32 5.75 -7.17
C HIS A 30 4.81 5.67 -7.39
N SER A 31 3.99 5.48 -6.35
CA SER A 31 2.52 5.43 -6.53
C SER A 31 1.90 6.79 -6.88
N GLY A 32 2.58 7.89 -6.54
CA GLY A 32 2.05 9.25 -6.69
C GLY A 32 0.98 9.62 -5.65
N ALA A 33 0.79 8.76 -4.63
CA ALA A 33 -0.01 9.07 -3.46
C ALA A 33 0.77 9.96 -2.48
N GLU A 34 0.04 10.70 -1.64
CA GLU A 34 0.66 11.47 -0.56
C GLU A 34 1.36 10.53 0.45
N LYS A 35 2.64 10.80 0.75
CA LYS A 35 3.51 9.92 1.53
C LYS A 35 2.91 9.55 2.89
N LEU A 36 2.34 10.53 3.58
CA LEU A 36 1.76 10.33 4.91
C LEU A 36 0.46 9.49 4.91
N ARG A 37 -0.14 9.25 3.73
CA ARG A 37 -1.36 8.45 3.59
C ARG A 37 -1.10 7.01 3.22
N VAL A 38 0.10 6.66 2.77
CA VAL A 38 0.42 5.30 2.32
C VAL A 38 0.26 4.29 3.45
N TYR A 39 0.87 4.52 4.61
CA TYR A 39 0.76 3.59 5.74
C TYR A 39 -0.68 3.41 6.25
N PRO A 40 -1.46 4.49 6.52
CA PRO A 40 -2.87 4.35 6.88
C PRO A 40 -3.70 3.61 5.83
N ALA A 41 -3.50 3.91 4.55
CA ALA A 41 -4.23 3.25 3.46
C ALA A 41 -3.89 1.75 3.39
N LEU A 42 -2.60 1.39 3.50
CA LEU A 42 -2.18 -0.01 3.53
C LEU A 42 -2.76 -0.76 4.74
N PHE A 43 -2.85 -0.11 5.90
CA PHE A 43 -3.46 -0.68 7.10
C PHE A 43 -4.97 -0.95 6.91
N GLU A 44 -5.70 -0.02 6.29
CA GLU A 44 -7.12 -0.23 5.93
C GLU A 44 -7.29 -1.35 4.88
N LEU A 45 -6.39 -1.40 3.88
CA LEU A 45 -6.40 -2.43 2.84
C LEU A 45 -6.06 -3.82 3.38
N GLU A 46 -5.16 -3.91 4.37
CA GLU A 46 -4.86 -5.16 5.08
C GLU A 46 -6.08 -5.63 5.89
N GLN A 47 -6.71 -4.76 6.68
CA GLN A 47 -7.90 -5.11 7.46
C GLN A 47 -9.10 -5.53 6.59
N SER A 48 -9.23 -4.97 5.40
CA SER A 48 -10.26 -5.37 4.42
C SER A 48 -9.91 -6.64 3.64
N GLY A 49 -8.73 -7.24 3.87
CA GLY A 49 -8.24 -8.43 3.19
C GLY A 49 -7.92 -8.22 1.70
N CYS A 50 -7.76 -6.97 1.26
CA CYS A 50 -7.38 -6.66 -0.12
C CYS A 50 -5.86 -6.74 -0.34
N VAL A 51 -5.09 -6.57 0.74
CA VAL A 51 -3.63 -6.64 0.76
C VAL A 51 -3.18 -7.61 1.84
N ARG A 52 -2.10 -8.34 1.58
CA ARG A 52 -1.36 -9.15 2.58
C ARG A 52 0.01 -8.54 2.80
N VAL A 53 0.39 -8.34 4.05
CA VAL A 53 1.76 -7.97 4.41
C VAL A 53 2.64 -9.23 4.31
N LEU A 54 3.65 -9.18 3.45
CA LEU A 54 4.61 -10.26 3.26
C LEU A 54 5.74 -10.17 4.28
N GLU A 55 6.21 -8.95 4.54
CA GLU A 55 7.34 -8.67 5.44
C GLU A 55 6.98 -7.51 6.36
N ARG A 56 7.34 -7.66 7.64
CA ARG A 56 7.19 -6.65 8.67
C ARG A 56 8.56 -6.26 9.19
N GLY A 57 8.80 -4.96 9.24
CA GLY A 57 10.01 -4.37 9.77
C GLY A 57 9.97 -4.19 11.29
N LEU A 58 10.84 -3.30 11.76
CA LEU A 58 10.88 -2.90 13.16
C LEU A 58 9.52 -2.35 13.61
N LEU A 59 9.10 -2.69 14.83
CA LEU A 59 7.80 -2.27 15.41
C LEU A 59 6.57 -2.80 14.66
N GLY A 60 6.72 -3.78 13.76
CA GLY A 60 5.62 -4.43 13.05
C GLY A 60 5.07 -3.62 11.87
N ALA A 61 5.76 -2.56 11.44
CA ALA A 61 5.40 -1.79 10.26
C ALA A 61 5.50 -2.66 8.99
N PRO A 62 4.58 -2.55 8.02
CA PRO A 62 4.69 -3.27 6.77
C PRO A 62 5.90 -2.76 5.97
N GLU A 63 6.77 -3.67 5.56
CA GLU A 63 7.89 -3.36 4.65
C GLU A 63 7.59 -3.81 3.23
N ARG A 64 6.85 -4.92 3.08
CA ARG A 64 6.49 -5.46 1.78
C ARG A 64 5.06 -5.97 1.79
N VAL A 65 4.30 -5.65 0.75
CA VAL A 65 2.87 -5.96 0.67
C VAL A 65 2.50 -6.56 -0.68
N LEU A 66 1.50 -7.44 -0.69
CA LEU A 66 0.99 -8.12 -1.86
C LEU A 66 -0.49 -7.80 -2.05
N TRP A 67 -0.88 -7.46 -3.26
CA TRP A 67 -2.28 -7.27 -3.63
C TRP A 67 -2.96 -8.61 -3.92
N LEU A 68 -4.16 -8.82 -3.37
CA LEU A 68 -4.86 -10.11 -3.40
C LEU A 68 -6.12 -10.17 -4.29
N LYS A 69 -6.64 -9.04 -4.78
CA LYS A 69 -7.99 -8.96 -5.39
C LYS A 69 -8.08 -8.64 -6.88
#